data_AF-A0A1I7DX62-F1
#
_entry.id   AF-A0A1I7DX62-F1
#
_cell.length_a   1.000
_cell.length_b   1.000
_cell.length_c   1.000
_cell.angle_alpha   90.00
_cell.angle_beta   90.00
_cell.angle_gamma   90.00
#
_symmetry.space_group_name_H-M   'P 1'
#
loop_
_entity.id
_entity.type
_entity.pdbx_description
1 polymer ?
#
loop_
_entity_poly.entity_id
_entity_poly.type
_entity_poly.pdbx_seq_one_letter_code
_entity_poly.pdbx_strand_id
1 'polypeptide(L)' 'MNKVRIIGLVMIVIGILVILAPRNDLTGFITGALFGGGIVLLATGKTRWSKDYRN' A
#
# COMPACT_ATOMS: atom_id res chain seq x y z
N MET A 1 15.27 -5.14 -6.27
CA MET A 1 13.84 -4.78 -6.37
C MET A 1 13.72 -3.26 -6.30
N ASN A 2 12.90 -2.64 -7.15
CA ASN A 2 12.71 -1.19 -7.14
C ASN A 2 12.13 -0.74 -5.79
N LYS A 3 12.58 0.41 -5.27
CA LYS A 3 12.14 0.96 -3.97
C LYS A 3 10.61 1.06 -3.85
N VAL A 4 9.93 1.38 -4.95
CA VAL A 4 8.45 1.43 -5.03
C VAL A 4 7.80 0.07 -4.78
N ARG A 5 8.40 -1.02 -5.28
CA ARG A 5 7.91 -2.38 -5.03
C ARG A 5 8.09 -2.79 -3.57
N ILE A 6 9.15 -2.32 -2.92
CA ILE A 6 9.39 -2.56 -1.49
C ILE A 6 8.33 -1.84 -0.66
N ILE A 7 8.00 -0.57 -0.99
CA ILE A 7 6.96 0.19 -0.31
C ILE A 7 5.58 -0.48 -0.46
N GLY A 8 5.23 -0.93 -1.67
CA GLY A 8 3.98 -1.67 -1.90
C GLY A 8 3.90 -2.98 -1.10
N LEU A 9 5.02 -3.71 -0.99
CA LEU A 9 5.09 -4.93 -0.20
C LEU A 9 4.89 -4.66 1.30
N VAL A 10 5.53 -3.60 1.83
CA VAL A 10 5.37 -3.16 3.22
C VAL A 10 3.92 -2.77 3.52
N MET A 11 3.26 -2.07 2.59
CA MET A 11 1.85 -1.69 2.72
C MET A 11 0.91 -2.91 2.84
N ILE A 12 1.16 -3.98 2.07
CA ILE A 12 0.40 -5.23 2.16
C ILE A 12 0.64 -5.91 3.51
N VAL A 13 1.90 -5.99 3.96
CA VAL A 13 2.23 -6.60 5.27
C VAL A 13 1.52 -5.86 6.41
N ILE A 14 1.49 -4.52 6.37
CA ILE A 14 0.76 -3.72 7.36
C ILE A 14 -0.76 -3.99 7.26
N GLY A 15 -1.33 -4.09 6.06
CA GLY A 15 -2.74 -4.46 5.87
C GLY A 15 -3.11 -5.82 6.48
N ILE A 16 -2.21 -6.80 6.39
CA ILE A 16 -2.40 -8.13 7.01
C ILE A 16 -2.38 -8.03 8.55
N LEU A 17 -1.50 -7.19 9.12
CA LEU A 17 -1.46 -6.96 10.56
C LEU A 17 -2.72 -6.28 11.07
N VAL A 18 -3.31 -5.37 10.28
CA VAL A 18 -4.56 -4.69 10.63
C VAL A 18 -5.78 -5.64 10.62
N ILE A 19 -5.77 -6.71 9.81
CA ILE A 19 -6.80 -7.76 9.86
C ILE A 19 -6.85 -8.48 11.22
N LEU A 20 -5.73 -8.53 11.95
CA LEU A 20 -5.64 -9.15 13.28
C LEU A 20 -6.22 -8.24 14.38
N ALA A 21 -6.51 -6.98 14.08
CA ALA A 21 -7.14 -6.06 15.02
C ALA A 21 -8.64 -6.39 15.22
N PRO A 22 -9.23 -6.05 16.38
CA PRO A 22 -10.65 -6.26 16.64
C PRO A 22 -11.50 -5.61 15.55
N ARG A 23 -12.38 -6.41 14.91
CA ARG A 23 -13.28 -5.93 13.86
C ARG A 23 -14.19 -4.83 14.41
N ASN A 24 -13.92 -3.61 13.99
CA ASN A 24 -14.81 -2.45 14.11
C ASN A 24 -14.94 -1.79 12.73
N ASP A 25 -15.96 -0.95 12.54
CA ASP A 25 -16.26 -0.33 11.23
C ASP A 25 -15.05 0.43 10.65
N LEU A 26 -14.25 1.04 11.53
CA LEU A 26 -13.03 1.74 11.16
C LEU A 26 -11.93 0.80 10.64
N THR A 27 -11.74 -0.37 11.26
CA THR A 27 -10.74 -1.36 10.82
C THR A 27 -11.11 -1.92 9.45
N GLY A 28 -12.40 -2.12 9.16
CA GLY A 28 -12.86 -2.53 7.83
C GLY A 28 -12.49 -1.51 6.73
N PHE A 29 -12.74 -0.22 6.99
CA PHE A 29 -12.39 0.86 6.07
C PHE A 29 -10.87 0.98 5.86
N ILE A 30 -10.08 0.97 6.95
CA ILE A 30 -8.61 1.06 6.90
C ILE A 30 -8.00 -0.14 6.18
N THR A 31 -8.51 -1.35 6.43
CA THR A 31 -8.05 -2.57 5.75
C THR A 31 -8.32 -2.48 4.26
N GLY A 32 -9.53 -2.05 3.86
CA GLY A 32 -9.87 -1.84 2.45
C GLY A 32 -8.98 -0.79 1.77
N ALA A 33 -8.69 0.32 2.45
CA ALA A 33 -7.80 1.36 1.96
C ALA A 33 -6.34 0.89 1.82
N LEU A 34 -5.82 0.11 2.78
CA LEU A 34 -4.47 -0.45 2.75
C LEU A 34 -4.31 -1.49 1.64
N PHE A 35 -5.29 -2.38 1.45
CA PHE A 35 -5.27 -3.36 0.36
C PHE A 35 -5.46 -2.70 -1.00
N GLY A 36 -6.45 -1.81 -1.15
CA GLY A 36 -6.69 -1.08 -2.39
C GLY A 36 -5.49 -0.20 -2.78
N GLY A 37 -4.97 0.58 -1.83
CA GLY A 37 -3.78 1.41 -2.02
C GLY A 37 -2.53 0.58 -2.34
N GLY A 38 -2.29 -0.50 -1.61
CA GLY A 38 -1.15 -1.41 -1.82
C GLY A 38 -1.16 -2.08 -3.19
N ILE A 39 -2.32 -2.57 -3.64
CA ILE A 39 -2.49 -3.17 -4.97
C ILE A 39 -2.28 -2.12 -6.07
N VAL A 40 -2.87 -0.92 -5.92
CA VAL A 40 -2.68 0.17 -6.87
C VAL A 40 -1.21 0.59 -6.95
N LEU A 41 -0.50 0.65 -5.83
CA LEU A 41 0.93 0.97 -5.79
C LEU A 41 1.81 -0.10 -6.46
N LEU A 42 1.47 -1.38 -6.26
CA LEU A 42 2.16 -2.49 -6.93
C LEU A 42 1.89 -2.51 -8.45
N ALA A 43 0.65 -2.20 -8.86
CA ALA A 43 0.26 -2.12 -10.28
C ALA A 43 0.81 -0.86 -10.97
N THR A 44 0.80 0.29 -10.28
CA THR A 44 1.21 1.61 -10.81
C THR A 44 2.72 1.85 -10.67
N GLY A 45 3.43 1.02 -9.91
CA GLY A 45 4.86 1.15 -9.61
C GLY A 45 5.82 1.15 -10.81
N LYS A 46 5.31 1.05 -12.04
CA LYS A 46 6.08 1.26 -13.27
C LYS A 46 5.90 2.65 -13.91
N THR A 47 4.85 3.41 -13.60
CA THR A 47 4.43 4.48 -14.53
C THR A 47 4.87 5.89 -14.17
N ARG A 48 4.97 6.36 -12.91
CA ARG A 48 5.14 7.83 -12.72
C ARG A 48 5.89 8.38 -11.51
N TRP A 49 6.35 7.58 -10.56
CA TRP A 49 6.98 8.13 -9.34
C TRP A 49 8.51 8.30 -9.41
N SER A 50 9.06 8.41 -10.62
CA SER A 50 10.50 8.67 -10.85
C SER A 50 10.74 9.95 -11.66
N LYS A 51 9.72 10.81 -11.85
CA LYS A 51 9.86 12.00 -12.69
C LYS A 51 9.84 13.33 -11.96
N ASP A 52 9.77 13.34 -10.62
CA ASP A 52 9.54 14.59 -9.87
C ASP A 52 10.50 14.79 -8.68
N TYR A 53 11.79 14.52 -8.89
CA TYR A 53 12.88 14.96 -7.99
C TYR A 53 14.13 15.32 -8.81
N ARG A 54 13.96 16.15 -9.84
CA ARG A 54 15.02 16.94 -10.46
C ARG A 54 14.45 18.31 -10.84
N ASN A 55 14.52 19.24 -9.89
CA ASN A 55 14.69 20.65 -10.21
C ASN A 55 15.70 21.21 -9.21
#